data_AF-A0A951RG86-F1
#
_entry.id   AF-A0A951RG86-F1
#
_cell.length_a   1.000
_cell.length_b   1.000
_cell.length_c   1.000
_cell.angle_alpha   90.00
_cell.angle_beta   90.00
_cell.angle_gamma   90.00
#
_symmetry.space_group_name_H-M   'P 1'
#
loop_
_entity.id
_entity.type
_entity.pdbx_description
1 polymer ?
#
loop_
_entity_poly.entity_id
_entity_poly.type
_entity_poly.pdbx_seq_one_letter_code
_entity_poly.pdbx_strand_id
1 'polypeptide(L)'
;QSNLEYVQGEELKILQEVYNHPKPYSGTIIRDAKAAMDKLESEVLGLIEEEKALALEKIEESMRKLKSTYEFGTLHHSSQDKILSPFLKEMEKVKQQRFIANIRQVKENVGQLVTDQLNVMMELLKPLKPVETSGDSKPEVQEPKPRYVNKNNVRFSFDKNVLQTEQDVEEYVEALKNAFLEQIRNNRRINL
;
A
#
# COMPACT_ATOMS: atom_id res chain seq x y z
N GLN A 1 -3.93 -12.26 13.35
CA GLN A 1 -3.71 -13.34 12.37
C GLN A 1 -2.38 -13.99 12.67
N SER A 2 -2.30 -15.32 12.58
CA SER A 2 -1.08 -16.07 12.87
C SER A 2 -0.17 -16.11 11.65
N ASN A 3 1.16 -16.00 11.84
CA ASN A 3 2.10 -16.19 10.74
C ASN A 3 2.06 -17.61 10.17
N LEU A 4 1.63 -18.57 10.99
CA LEU A 4 1.57 -19.98 10.65
C LEU A 4 0.57 -20.26 9.51
N GLU A 5 -0.41 -19.36 9.29
CA GLU A 5 -1.36 -19.46 8.17
C GLU A 5 -0.69 -19.25 6.80
N TYR A 6 0.53 -18.68 6.77
CA TYR A 6 1.26 -18.36 5.54
C TYR A 6 2.35 -19.38 5.19
N VAL A 7 2.59 -20.37 6.05
CA VAL A 7 3.60 -21.41 5.81
C VAL A 7 2.92 -22.64 5.23
N GLN A 8 3.42 -23.13 4.09
CA GLN A 8 2.94 -24.34 3.45
C GLN A 8 3.87 -25.49 3.83
N GLY A 9 3.52 -26.23 4.88
CA GLY A 9 4.39 -27.23 5.45
C GLY A 9 3.66 -28.29 6.28
N GLU A 10 4.25 -29.49 6.36
CA GLU A 10 3.76 -30.59 7.20
C GLU A 10 4.24 -30.44 8.65
N GLU A 11 5.14 -29.50 8.93
CA GLU A 11 5.74 -29.22 10.24
C GLU A 11 4.67 -28.95 11.30
N LEU A 12 3.62 -28.20 10.93
CA LEU A 12 2.48 -27.96 11.80
C LEU A 12 1.72 -29.25 12.14
N LYS A 13 1.60 -30.17 11.18
CA LYS A 13 0.97 -31.47 11.42
C LYS A 13 1.83 -32.33 12.34
N ILE A 14 3.15 -32.38 12.12
CA ILE A 14 4.10 -33.09 12.98
C ILE A 14 3.99 -32.58 14.43
N LEU A 15 3.93 -31.26 14.63
CA LEU A 15 3.77 -30.67 15.95
C LEU A 15 2.41 -30.98 16.59
N GLN A 16 1.32 -30.98 15.80
CA GLN A 16 -0.02 -31.38 16.26
C GLN A 16 -0.09 -32.87 16.64
N GLU A 17 0.56 -33.75 15.87
CA GLU A 17 0.64 -35.18 16.14
C GLU A 17 1.38 -35.45 17.46
N VAL A 18 2.48 -34.75 17.71
CA VAL A 18 3.25 -34.85 18.96
C VAL A 18 2.41 -34.38 20.16
N TYR A 19 1.69 -33.28 20.02
CA TYR A 19 0.80 -32.77 21.08
C TYR A 19 -0.30 -33.75 21.47
N ASN A 20 -0.83 -34.49 20.49
CA ASN A 20 -1.88 -35.49 20.69
C ASN A 20 -1.35 -36.89 21.03
N HIS A 21 -0.03 -37.09 21.04
CA HIS A 21 0.56 -38.41 21.25
C HIS A 21 0.50 -38.84 22.73
N PRO A 22 0.04 -40.07 23.06
CA PRO A 22 -0.11 -40.52 24.46
C PRO A 22 1.22 -40.74 25.20
N LYS A 23 2.33 -40.90 24.47
CA LYS A 23 3.70 -41.03 25.02
C LYS A 23 4.67 -40.16 24.22
N PRO A 24 4.60 -38.82 24.32
CA PRO A 24 5.35 -37.94 23.41
C PRO A 24 6.87 -38.08 23.57
N TYR A 25 7.34 -38.54 24.74
CA TYR A 25 8.76 -38.75 25.05
C TYR A 25 9.34 -40.09 24.59
N SER A 26 8.56 -40.95 23.92
CA SER A 26 9.07 -42.25 23.45
C SER A 26 9.76 -42.14 22.09
N GLY A 27 10.90 -42.80 21.93
CA GLY A 27 11.58 -42.92 20.65
C GLY A 27 12.09 -41.57 20.11
N THR A 28 11.87 -41.32 18.82
CA THR A 28 12.38 -40.12 18.13
C THR A 28 11.37 -38.96 18.12
N ILE A 29 10.17 -39.13 18.69
CA ILE A 29 9.05 -38.20 18.58
C ILE A 29 9.43 -36.77 18.98
N ILE A 30 10.03 -36.55 20.16
CA ILE A 30 10.48 -35.22 20.60
C ILE A 30 11.60 -34.66 19.72
N ARG A 31 12.50 -35.52 19.24
CA ARG A 31 13.63 -35.08 18.39
C ARG A 31 13.11 -34.59 17.04
N ASP A 32 12.18 -35.33 16.45
CA ASP A 32 11.59 -35.02 15.16
C ASP A 32 10.66 -33.79 15.29
N ALA A 33 9.94 -33.65 16.41
CA ALA A 33 9.20 -32.43 16.77
C ALA A 33 10.10 -31.20 16.87
N LYS A 34 11.27 -31.33 17.51
CA LYS A 34 12.24 -30.24 17.60
C LYS A 34 12.74 -29.84 16.21
N ALA A 35 13.09 -30.81 15.37
CA ALA A 35 13.51 -30.53 13.99
C ALA A 35 12.40 -29.82 13.18
N ALA A 36 11.14 -30.25 13.35
CA ALA A 36 9.99 -29.59 12.73
C ALA A 36 9.78 -28.16 13.25
N MET A 37 9.94 -27.92 14.55
CA MET A 37 9.86 -26.57 15.15
C MET A 37 10.97 -25.66 14.62
N ASP A 38 12.23 -26.13 14.62
CA ASP A 38 13.38 -25.35 14.14
C ASP A 38 13.21 -24.99 12.65
N LYS A 39 12.71 -25.93 11.84
CA LYS A 39 12.40 -25.70 10.42
C LYS A 39 11.28 -24.68 10.24
N LEU A 40 10.16 -24.85 10.95
CA LEU A 40 9.02 -23.94 10.88
C LEU A 40 9.40 -22.52 11.32
N GLU A 41 10.21 -22.38 12.36
CA GLU A 41 10.74 -21.08 12.80
C GLU A 41 11.56 -20.43 11.69
N SER A 42 12.47 -21.18 11.07
CA SER A 42 13.29 -20.67 9.97
C SER A 42 12.46 -20.23 8.77
N GLU A 43 11.42 -20.98 8.40
CA GLU A 43 10.52 -20.64 7.28
C GLU A 43 9.70 -19.40 7.59
N VAL A 44 9.12 -19.30 8.79
CA VAL A 44 8.36 -18.11 9.21
C VAL A 44 9.26 -16.87 9.20
N LEU A 45 10.48 -16.96 9.74
CA LEU A 45 11.41 -15.84 9.75
C LEU A 45 11.82 -15.43 8.33
N GLY A 46 12.09 -16.40 7.45
CA GLY A 46 12.39 -16.16 6.05
C GLY A 46 11.27 -15.39 5.34
N LEU A 47 10.03 -15.84 5.49
CA LEU A 47 8.86 -15.19 4.91
C LEU A 47 8.62 -13.77 5.47
N ILE A 48 8.87 -13.56 6.76
CA ILE A 48 8.78 -12.22 7.35
C ILE A 48 9.78 -11.27 6.67
N GLU A 49 11.04 -11.69 6.52
CA GLU A 49 12.08 -10.85 5.92
C GLU A 49 11.83 -10.61 4.42
N GLU A 50 11.33 -11.60 3.69
CA GLU A 50 10.90 -11.43 2.30
C GLU A 50 9.77 -10.40 2.18
N GLU A 51 8.71 -10.52 2.98
CA GLU A 51 7.59 -9.58 2.94
C GLU A 51 8.01 -8.17 3.36
N LYS A 52 8.93 -8.04 4.33
CA LYS A 52 9.52 -6.74 4.69
C LYS A 52 10.25 -6.13 3.50
N ALA A 53 11.09 -6.91 2.81
CA ALA A 53 11.84 -6.43 1.66
C ALA A 53 10.88 -5.91 0.56
N LEU A 54 9.85 -6.69 0.22
CA LEU A 54 8.83 -6.30 -0.76
C LEU A 54 8.06 -5.04 -0.36
N ALA A 55 7.70 -4.90 0.92
CA ALA A 55 6.99 -3.72 1.42
C ALA A 55 7.89 -2.48 1.41
N LEU A 56 9.14 -2.60 1.84
CA LEU A 56 10.12 -1.51 1.85
C LEU A 56 10.45 -1.04 0.44
N GLU A 57 10.71 -1.98 -0.49
CA GLU A 57 10.95 -1.67 -1.89
C GLU A 57 9.77 -0.89 -2.49
N LYS A 58 8.53 -1.34 -2.22
CA LYS A 58 7.33 -0.64 -2.70
C LYS A 58 7.21 0.79 -2.17
N ILE A 59 7.55 1.01 -0.90
CA ILE A 59 7.55 2.34 -0.28
C ILE A 59 8.63 3.22 -0.94
N GLU A 60 9.85 2.70 -1.09
CA GLU A 60 10.98 3.43 -1.68
C GLU A 60 10.72 3.81 -3.14
N GLU A 61 10.19 2.88 -3.94
CA GLU A 61 9.76 3.17 -5.31
C GLU A 61 8.72 4.29 -5.37
N SER A 62 7.75 4.25 -4.46
CA SER A 62 6.68 5.24 -4.39
C SER A 62 7.23 6.62 -4.01
N MET A 63 8.17 6.69 -3.06
CA MET A 63 8.88 7.91 -2.72
C MET A 63 9.72 8.43 -3.88
N ARG A 64 10.43 7.57 -4.61
CA ARG A 64 11.22 7.95 -5.79
C ARG A 64 10.33 8.57 -6.87
N LYS A 65 9.19 7.93 -7.17
CA LYS A 65 8.20 8.47 -8.12
C LYS A 65 7.67 9.82 -7.67
N LEU A 66 7.29 9.96 -6.40
CA LEU A 66 6.79 11.23 -5.85
C LEU A 66 7.84 12.35 -5.97
N LYS A 67 9.10 12.07 -5.62
CA LYS A 67 10.22 13.02 -5.74
C LYS A 67 10.52 13.43 -7.18
N SER A 68 10.22 12.58 -8.15
CA SER A 68 10.44 12.87 -9.58
C SER A 68 9.38 13.79 -10.18
N THR A 69 8.30 14.11 -9.45
CA THR A 69 7.29 15.06 -9.92
C THR A 69 7.83 16.48 -9.90
N TYR A 70 7.48 17.27 -10.93
CA TYR A 70 7.90 18.67 -11.02
C TYR A 70 7.42 19.48 -9.81
N GLU A 71 6.15 19.29 -9.43
CA GLU A 71 5.53 19.90 -8.26
C GLU A 71 6.35 19.73 -6.99
N PHE A 72 6.88 18.53 -6.74
CA PHE A 72 7.69 18.26 -5.56
C PHE A 72 9.01 19.06 -5.56
N GLY A 73 9.66 19.20 -6.72
CA GLY A 73 10.89 19.97 -6.87
C GLY A 73 10.73 21.48 -6.63
N THR A 74 9.51 22.01 -6.81
CA THR A 74 9.21 23.43 -6.57
C THR A 74 8.92 23.78 -5.12
N LEU A 75 8.69 22.77 -4.26
CA LEU A 75 8.39 22.99 -2.84
C LEU A 75 9.65 23.30 -2.03
N HIS A 76 9.47 24.10 -0.97
CA HIS A 76 10.50 24.30 0.06
C HIS A 76 10.82 22.98 0.79
N HIS A 77 12.07 22.82 1.25
CA HIS A 77 12.54 21.59 1.92
C HIS A 77 11.64 21.14 3.08
N SER A 78 11.19 22.06 3.94
CA SER A 78 10.27 21.72 5.04
C SER A 78 8.93 21.13 4.57
N SER A 79 8.45 21.53 3.39
CA SER A 79 7.25 20.96 2.77
C SER A 79 7.54 19.60 2.14
N GLN A 80 8.71 19.44 1.52
CA GLN A 80 9.19 18.14 1.03
C GLN A 80 9.30 17.13 2.17
N ASP A 81 9.88 17.51 3.31
CA ASP A 81 10.02 16.65 4.49
C ASP A 81 8.66 16.25 5.07
N LYS A 82 7.69 17.18 5.11
CA LYS A 82 6.32 16.88 5.54
C LYS A 82 5.66 15.82 4.66
N ILE A 83 5.87 15.89 3.34
CA ILE A 83 5.34 14.93 2.37
C ILE A 83 6.01 13.56 2.51
N LEU A 84 7.31 13.52 2.81
CA LEU A 84 8.08 12.26 2.91
C LEU A 84 7.98 11.59 4.29
N SER A 85 7.73 12.36 5.36
CA SER A 85 7.69 11.86 6.73
C SER A 85 6.73 10.67 6.94
N PRO A 86 5.50 10.67 6.37
CA PRO A 86 4.60 9.52 6.46
C PRO A 86 5.19 8.23 5.88
N PHE A 87 5.90 8.30 4.75
CA PHE A 87 6.56 7.12 4.17
C PHE A 87 7.68 6.60 5.06
N LEU A 88 8.52 7.50 5.60
CA LEU A 88 9.60 7.12 6.52
C LEU A 88 9.05 6.44 7.78
N LYS A 89 7.92 6.92 8.31
CA LYS A 89 7.23 6.27 9.44
C LYS A 89 6.73 4.88 9.08
N GLU A 90 6.17 4.68 7.90
CA GLU A 90 5.75 3.35 7.45
C GLU A 90 6.94 2.40 7.26
N MET A 91 8.07 2.87 6.74
CA MET A 91 9.29 2.05 6.65
C MET A 91 9.75 1.56 8.03
N GLU A 92 9.78 2.44 9.03
CA GLU A 92 10.16 2.06 10.39
C GLU A 92 9.18 1.07 11.02
N LYS A 93 7.86 1.24 10.77
CA LYS A 93 6.85 0.26 11.19
C LYS A 93 7.07 -1.11 10.55
N VAL A 94 7.38 -1.17 9.25
CA VAL A 94 7.65 -2.43 8.54
C VAL A 94 8.87 -3.14 9.11
N LYS A 95 9.97 -2.41 9.36
CA LYS A 95 11.20 -2.99 9.92
C LYS A 95 10.97 -3.67 11.27
N GLN A 96 10.10 -3.09 12.11
CA GLN A 96 9.77 -3.59 13.45
C GLN A 96 8.65 -4.65 13.45
N GLN A 97 7.95 -4.84 12.34
CA GLN A 97 6.81 -5.73 12.25
C GLN A 97 7.25 -7.20 12.21
N ARG A 98 6.47 -8.06 12.88
CA ARG A 98 6.68 -9.52 12.88
C ARG A 98 5.51 -10.29 12.28
N PHE A 99 4.35 -9.66 12.11
CA PHE A 99 3.17 -10.30 11.54
C PHE A 99 3.11 -10.10 10.02
N ILE A 100 3.14 -11.20 9.27
CA ILE A 100 3.12 -11.22 7.79
C ILE A 100 1.90 -10.46 7.25
N ALA A 101 0.72 -10.71 7.82
CA ALA A 101 -0.51 -10.03 7.45
C ALA A 101 -0.39 -8.50 7.51
N ASN A 102 0.20 -7.98 8.60
CA ASN A 102 0.35 -6.55 8.79
C ASN A 102 1.36 -5.95 7.80
N ILE A 103 2.43 -6.68 7.48
CA ILE A 103 3.43 -6.23 6.49
C ILE A 103 2.78 -6.14 5.10
N ARG A 104 2.02 -7.16 4.71
CA ARG A 104 1.26 -7.17 3.45
C ARG A 104 0.26 -6.02 3.39
N GLN A 105 -0.47 -5.77 4.47
CA GLN A 105 -1.42 -4.67 4.55
C GLN A 105 -0.75 -3.31 4.35
N VAL A 106 0.45 -3.09 4.92
CA VAL A 106 1.22 -1.86 4.68
C VAL A 106 1.56 -1.74 3.20
N LYS A 107 2.08 -2.80 2.57
CA LYS A 107 2.41 -2.84 1.13
C LYS A 107 1.20 -2.48 0.25
N GLU A 108 0.03 -3.01 0.56
CA GLU A 108 -1.23 -2.70 -0.15
C GLU A 108 -1.66 -1.24 0.02
N ASN A 109 -1.47 -0.69 1.22
CA ASN A 109 -1.89 0.67 1.56
C ASN A 109 -0.96 1.77 1.00
N VAL A 110 0.24 1.42 0.50
CA VAL A 110 1.18 2.40 -0.07
C VAL A 110 0.54 3.24 -1.17
N GLY A 111 -0.31 2.65 -2.02
CA GLY A 111 -0.99 3.40 -3.09
C GLY A 111 -1.94 4.47 -2.57
N GLN A 112 -2.63 4.22 -1.46
CA GLN A 112 -3.46 5.23 -0.81
C GLN A 112 -2.57 6.31 -0.17
N LEU A 113 -1.50 5.91 0.51
CA LEU A 113 -0.54 6.84 1.10
C LEU A 113 0.03 7.83 0.06
N VAL A 114 0.40 7.34 -1.13
CA VAL A 114 0.83 8.21 -2.25
C VAL A 114 -0.26 9.20 -2.63
N THR A 115 -1.50 8.75 -2.74
CA THR A 115 -2.63 9.61 -3.09
C THR A 115 -2.85 10.70 -2.06
N ASP A 116 -2.75 10.37 -0.78
CA ASP A 116 -2.87 11.33 0.32
C ASP A 116 -1.75 12.36 0.28
N GLN A 117 -0.51 11.92 0.05
CA GLN A 117 0.64 12.83 -0.05
C GLN A 117 0.63 13.72 -1.30
N LEU A 118 0.11 13.22 -2.43
CA LEU A 118 -0.14 14.04 -3.62
C LEU A 118 -1.18 15.14 -3.32
N ASN A 119 -2.22 14.83 -2.54
CA ASN A 119 -3.20 15.83 -2.12
C ASN A 119 -2.58 16.89 -1.20
N VAL A 120 -1.77 16.48 -0.22
CA VAL A 120 -1.03 17.41 0.65
C VAL A 120 -0.11 18.31 -0.19
N MET A 121 0.60 17.75 -1.18
CA MET A 121 1.44 18.51 -2.10
C MET A 121 0.65 19.60 -2.84
N MET A 122 -0.54 19.26 -3.37
CA MET A 122 -1.41 20.23 -4.03
C MET A 122 -1.90 21.34 -3.09
N GLU A 123 -2.12 21.03 -1.81
CA GLU A 123 -2.48 22.01 -0.79
C GLU A 123 -1.32 22.94 -0.45
N LEU A 124 -0.10 22.42 -0.33
CA LEU A 124 1.10 23.20 -0.03
C LEU A 124 1.51 24.11 -1.20
N LEU A 125 1.14 23.76 -2.43
CA LEU A 125 1.31 24.60 -3.61
C LEU A 125 0.23 25.67 -3.76
N LYS A 126 -0.79 25.73 -2.89
CA LYS A 126 -1.74 26.86 -2.91
C LYS A 126 -0.96 28.11 -2.50
N PRO A 127 -1.00 29.20 -3.28
CA PRO A 127 -0.42 30.45 -2.82
C PRO A 127 -1.06 30.81 -1.49
N LEU A 128 -0.23 31.08 -0.48
CA LEU A 128 -0.70 31.70 0.75
C LEU A 128 -1.48 32.94 0.32
N LYS A 129 -2.75 33.06 0.73
CA LYS A 129 -3.59 34.21 0.41
C LYS A 129 -2.77 35.49 0.60
N PRO A 130 -2.87 36.49 -0.30
CA PRO A 130 -2.17 37.75 -0.09
C PRO A 130 -2.55 38.28 1.29
N VAL A 131 -1.54 38.56 2.09
CA VAL A 131 -1.67 39.44 3.27
C VAL A 131 -2.38 40.69 2.77
N GLU A 132 -3.40 41.15 3.50
CA GLU A 132 -4.16 42.35 3.19
C GLU A 132 -3.24 43.59 3.19
N THR A 133 -2.55 43.82 2.08
CA THR A 133 -2.08 45.14 1.70
C THR A 133 -3.19 45.79 0.91
N SER A 134 -3.91 46.68 1.60
CA SER A 134 -4.83 47.68 1.06
C SER A 134 -4.34 48.24 -0.27
N GLY A 135 -5.05 47.96 -1.35
CA GLY A 135 -4.75 48.47 -2.69
C GLY A 135 -5.44 47.69 -3.81
N ASP A 136 -6.69 48.09 -4.10
CA ASP A 136 -7.38 47.99 -5.39
C ASP A 136 -6.83 46.95 -6.39
N SER A 137 -7.16 45.67 -6.20
CA SER A 137 -6.92 44.62 -7.19
C SER A 137 -8.07 43.62 -7.15
N LYS A 138 -8.73 43.45 -8.30
CA LYS A 138 -9.88 42.54 -8.49
C LYS A 138 -9.52 41.14 -7.97
N PRO A 139 -10.44 40.44 -7.28
CA PRO A 139 -10.19 39.08 -6.84
C PRO A 139 -10.05 38.18 -8.07
N GLU A 140 -8.81 37.79 -8.37
CA GLU A 140 -8.52 36.78 -9.37
C GLU A 140 -9.04 35.44 -8.82
N VAL A 141 -10.14 34.96 -9.39
CA VAL A 141 -10.78 33.70 -9.01
C VAL A 141 -9.82 32.58 -9.37
N GLN A 142 -9.02 32.12 -8.42
CA GLN A 142 -8.15 30.95 -8.61
C GLN A 142 -9.03 29.72 -8.78
N GLU A 143 -8.94 29.08 -9.94
CA GLU A 143 -9.60 27.80 -10.18
C GLU A 143 -9.21 26.78 -9.09
N PRO A 144 -10.16 25.99 -8.58
CA PRO A 144 -9.86 24.99 -7.57
C PRO A 144 -8.86 23.98 -8.14
N LYS A 145 -7.67 23.87 -7.52
CA LYS A 145 -6.67 22.89 -7.94
C LYS A 145 -7.22 21.46 -7.79
N PRO A 146 -6.96 20.56 -8.75
CA PRO A 146 -7.55 19.24 -8.77
C PRO A 146 -7.09 18.35 -7.60
N ARG A 147 -7.98 17.46 -7.14
CA ARG A 147 -7.71 16.49 -6.06
C ARG A 147 -7.37 15.12 -6.64
N TYR A 148 -6.37 14.44 -6.08
CA TYR A 148 -6.01 13.08 -6.47
C TYR A 148 -6.92 12.02 -5.83
N VAL A 149 -7.27 11.01 -6.63
CA VAL A 149 -7.93 9.77 -6.23
C VAL A 149 -7.11 8.56 -6.69
N ASN A 150 -7.08 7.50 -5.89
CA ASN A 150 -6.42 6.24 -6.27
C ASN A 150 -7.28 5.50 -7.31
N LYS A 151 -6.68 4.97 -8.38
CA LYS A 151 -7.39 4.19 -9.40
C LYS A 151 -8.22 3.03 -8.82
N ASN A 152 -7.72 2.37 -7.77
CA ASN A 152 -8.37 1.22 -7.15
C ASN A 152 -9.63 1.63 -6.36
N ASN A 153 -9.78 2.92 -6.04
CA ASN A 153 -10.96 3.45 -5.36
C ASN A 153 -12.03 3.96 -6.34
N VAL A 154 -11.74 4.00 -7.65
CA VAL A 154 -12.73 4.40 -8.65
C VAL A 154 -13.66 3.22 -8.90
N ARG A 155 -14.91 3.36 -8.45
CA ARG A 155 -15.95 2.36 -8.67
C ARG A 155 -16.62 2.58 -10.02
N PHE A 156 -16.88 1.49 -10.73
CA PHE A 156 -17.68 1.46 -11.95
C PHE A 156 -18.63 0.27 -11.87
N SER A 157 -19.77 0.37 -12.56
CA SER A 157 -20.76 -0.70 -12.60
C SER A 157 -20.48 -1.59 -13.80
N PHE A 158 -20.41 -2.90 -13.58
CA PHE A 158 -20.27 -3.90 -14.61
C PHE A 158 -20.98 -5.18 -14.15
N ASP A 159 -21.88 -5.70 -14.96
CA ASP A 159 -22.85 -6.71 -14.51
C ASP A 159 -22.29 -8.14 -14.51
N LYS A 160 -21.19 -8.39 -15.22
CA LYS A 160 -20.59 -9.72 -15.36
C LYS A 160 -19.45 -9.90 -14.35
N ASN A 161 -19.41 -11.05 -13.70
CA ASN A 161 -18.33 -11.41 -12.77
C ASN A 161 -17.11 -12.05 -13.45
N VAL A 162 -17.23 -12.43 -14.73
CA VAL A 162 -16.20 -13.12 -15.51
C VAL A 162 -16.19 -12.56 -16.93
N LEU A 163 -15.00 -12.36 -17.48
CA LEU A 163 -14.80 -11.99 -18.89
C LEU A 163 -14.51 -13.27 -19.67
N GLN A 164 -15.48 -13.75 -20.45
CA GLN A 164 -15.39 -15.02 -21.19
C GLN A 164 -15.05 -14.81 -22.66
N THR A 165 -15.40 -13.66 -23.21
CA THR A 165 -15.23 -13.31 -24.62
C THR A 165 -14.44 -12.02 -24.77
N GLU A 166 -13.89 -11.79 -25.96
CA GLU A 166 -13.26 -10.50 -26.30
C GLU A 166 -14.23 -9.32 -26.14
N GLN A 167 -15.51 -9.54 -26.44
CA GLN A 167 -16.54 -8.53 -26.25
C GLN A 167 -16.74 -8.17 -24.77
N ASP A 168 -16.70 -9.15 -23.85
CA ASP A 168 -16.78 -8.86 -22.41
C ASP A 168 -15.63 -7.97 -21.95
N VAL A 169 -14.43 -8.16 -22.51
CA VAL A 169 -13.25 -7.34 -22.21
C VAL A 169 -13.48 -5.90 -22.69
N GLU A 170 -13.97 -5.71 -23.91
CA GLU A 170 -14.23 -4.38 -24.46
C GLU A 170 -15.28 -3.63 -23.62
N GLU A 171 -16.39 -4.30 -23.26
CA GLU A 171 -17.44 -3.74 -22.42
C GLU A 171 -16.90 -3.33 -21.03
N TYR A 172 -16.05 -4.16 -20.42
CA TYR A 172 -15.42 -3.87 -19.13
C TYR A 172 -14.50 -2.65 -19.21
N VAL A 173 -13.66 -2.59 -20.25
CA VAL A 173 -12.72 -1.48 -20.47
C VAL A 173 -13.49 -0.19 -20.75
N GLU A 174 -14.59 -0.25 -21.50
CA GLU A 174 -15.44 0.91 -21.76
C GLU A 174 -16.09 1.44 -20.46
N ALA A 175 -16.61 0.56 -19.61
CA ALA A 175 -17.17 0.93 -18.31
C ALA A 175 -16.10 1.61 -17.41
N LEU A 176 -14.91 1.02 -17.33
CA LEU A 176 -13.78 1.58 -16.58
C LEU A 176 -13.34 2.95 -17.14
N LYS A 177 -13.21 3.06 -18.46
CA LYS A 177 -12.89 4.32 -19.16
C LYS A 177 -13.89 5.40 -18.81
N ASN A 178 -15.18 5.09 -18.85
CA ASN A 178 -16.24 6.05 -18.52
C ASN A 178 -16.14 6.54 -17.08
N ALA A 179 -15.88 5.66 -16.12
CA ALA A 179 -15.68 6.03 -14.73
C ALA A 179 -14.44 6.91 -14.51
N PHE A 180 -13.33 6.64 -15.21
CA PHE A 180 -12.14 7.49 -15.15
C PHE A 180 -12.43 8.87 -15.73
N LEU A 181 -13.09 8.95 -16.89
CA LEU A 181 -13.49 10.22 -17.50
C LEU A 181 -14.40 11.03 -16.58
N GLU A 182 -15.30 10.39 -15.84
CA GLU A 182 -16.13 11.07 -14.84
C GLU A 182 -15.31 11.69 -13.71
N GLN A 183 -14.30 10.99 -13.18
CA GLN A 183 -13.40 11.58 -12.18
C GLN A 183 -12.65 12.80 -12.73
N ILE A 184 -12.16 12.73 -13.97
CA ILE A 184 -11.48 13.87 -14.62
C ILE A 184 -12.43 15.06 -14.82
N ARG A 185 -13.68 14.81 -15.27
CA ARG A 185 -14.72 15.85 -15.42
C ARG A 185 -15.04 16.53 -14.09
N ASN A 186 -14.96 15.80 -12.98
CA ASN A 186 -15.13 16.30 -11.62
C ASN A 186 -13.88 16.99 -11.04
N ASN A 187 -12.94 17.41 -11.91
CA ASN A 187 -11.69 18.08 -11.55
C ASN A 187 -10.84 17.27 -10.56
N ARG A 188 -10.83 15.93 -10.72
CA ARG A 188 -9.95 15.03 -9.98
C ARG A 188 -8.85 14.49 -10.89
N ARG A 189 -7.69 14.21 -10.32
CA ARG A 189 -6.59 13.49 -10.97
C ARG A 189 -6.56 12.05 -10.47
N ILE A 190 -6.19 11.12 -11.32
CA ILE A 190 -6.13 9.70 -10.96
C ILE A 190 -4.68 9.30 -10.76
N ASN A 191 -4.36 8.76 -9.58
CA ASN A 191 -3.09 8.13 -9.28
C ASN A 191 -3.14 6.65 -9.69
N LEU A 192 -2.14 6.20 -10.45
CA LEU A 192 -2.08 4.87 -11.06
C LEU A 192 -1.36 3.82 -10.21
#